data_AF-A0A239MCG0-F1
#
_entry.id   AF-A0A239MCG0-F1
#
_cell.length_a   1.000
_cell.length_b   1.000
_cell.length_c   1.000
_cell.angle_alpha   90.00
_cell.angle_beta   90.00
_cell.angle_gamma   90.00
#
_symmetry.space_group_name_H-M   'P 1'
#
loop_
_entity.id
_entity.type
_entity.pdbx_description
1 polymer ?
#
loop_
_entity_poly.entity_id
_entity_poly.type
_entity_poly.pdbx_seq_one_letter_code
_entity_poly.pdbx_strand_id
1 'polypeptide(L)'
;MKTMRERLKARLQPERPMTTISLRMPEDLIEDLKEIAPMLGFAGYQPLMRSYIGQGLRKDLSRLGGSQVEALTESLRRQGVPDEQISTAIAEAGLKMA
;
A
#
# COMPACT_ATOMS: atom_id res chain seq x y z
N MET A 1 0.73 -16.54 -5.02
CA MET A 1 0.89 -15.16 -4.47
C MET A 1 0.18 -14.21 -5.43
N LYS A 2 -0.74 -13.35 -4.97
CA LYS A 2 -1.55 -12.50 -5.87
C LYS A 2 -0.70 -11.40 -6.52
N THR A 3 -0.89 -11.19 -7.82
CA THR A 3 -0.28 -10.08 -8.60
C THR A 3 -0.74 -8.71 -8.06
N MET A 4 -0.02 -7.63 -8.37
CA MET A 4 -0.39 -6.27 -7.93
C MET A 4 -1.80 -5.86 -8.42
N ARG A 5 -2.15 -6.21 -9.67
CA ARG A 5 -3.49 -5.98 -10.24
C ARG A 5 -4.61 -6.73 -9.51
N GLU A 6 -4.39 -7.98 -9.12
CA GLU A 6 -5.37 -8.75 -8.35
C GLU A 6 -5.58 -8.18 -6.94
N ARG A 7 -4.51 -7.68 -6.32
CA ARG A 7 -4.58 -6.99 -5.03
C ARG A 7 -5.35 -5.68 -5.13
N LEU A 8 -5.18 -4.92 -6.21
CA LEU A 8 -5.95 -3.70 -6.47
C LEU A 8 -7.43 -4.00 -6.70
N LYS A 9 -7.77 -4.97 -7.55
CA LYS A 9 -9.17 -5.40 -7.78
C LYS A 9 -9.86 -5.85 -6.50
N ALA A 10 -9.18 -6.66 -5.68
CA ALA A 10 -9.75 -7.12 -4.40
C ALA A 10 -10.01 -5.96 -3.41
N ARG A 11 -9.24 -4.87 -3.49
CA ARG A 11 -9.43 -3.68 -2.64
C ARG A 11 -10.58 -2.78 -3.09
N LEU A 12 -11.03 -2.92 -4.34
CA LEU A 12 -12.13 -2.16 -4.94
C LEU A 12 -13.48 -2.87 -4.82
N GLN A 13 -13.52 -4.11 -4.34
CA GLN A 13 -14.77 -4.83 -4.12
C GLN A 13 -15.54 -4.22 -2.93
N PRO A 14 -16.83 -3.85 -3.11
CA PRO A 14 -17.62 -3.23 -2.05
C PRO A 14 -17.89 -4.20 -0.89
N GLU A 15 -18.21 -5.46 -1.19
CA GLU A 15 -18.49 -6.53 -0.22
C GLU A 15 -17.23 -7.31 0.13
N ARG A 16 -16.23 -6.62 0.69
CA ARG A 16 -15.01 -7.29 1.16
C ARG A 16 -15.23 -7.93 2.53
N PRO A 17 -14.77 -9.16 2.77
CA PRO A 17 -14.88 -9.80 4.09
C PRO A 17 -14.13 -8.98 5.14
N MET A 18 -14.79 -8.73 6.27
CA MET A 18 -14.22 -8.03 7.41
C MET A 18 -13.90 -9.02 8.53
N THR A 19 -12.77 -8.80 9.21
CA THR A 19 -12.37 -9.56 10.40
C THR A 19 -12.43 -8.64 11.61
N THR A 20 -13.12 -9.08 12.66
CA THR A 20 -13.14 -8.38 13.96
C THR A 20 -11.80 -8.59 14.65
N ILE A 21 -11.20 -7.50 15.12
CA ILE A 21 -9.99 -7.51 15.92
C ILE A 21 -10.24 -6.82 17.26
N SER A 22 -9.58 -7.28 18.31
CA SER A 22 -9.57 -6.62 19.61
C SER A 22 -8.23 -5.93 19.83
N LEU A 23 -8.25 -4.62 20.08
CA LEU A 23 -7.06 -3.80 20.29
C LEU A 23 -7.26 -2.91 21.52
N ARG A 24 -6.24 -2.79 22.36
CA ARG A 24 -6.20 -1.79 23.44
C ARG A 24 -5.61 -0.49 22.90
N MET A 25 -6.25 0.63 23.19
CA MET A 25 -5.76 1.97 22.84
C MET A 25 -5.91 2.89 24.06
N PRO A 26 -5.05 3.93 24.17
CA PRO A 26 -5.23 4.99 25.15
C PRO A 26 -6.62 5.65 25.01
N GLU A 27 -7.23 6.01 26.14
CA GLU A 27 -8.57 6.58 26.18
C GLU A 27 -8.63 7.97 25.54
N ASP A 28 -7.65 8.82 25.84
CA ASP A 28 -7.43 10.13 25.22
C ASP A 28 -7.37 10.04 23.69
N LEU A 29 -6.67 9.04 23.16
CA LEU A 29 -6.60 8.83 21.71
C LEU A 29 -7.97 8.49 21.11
N ILE A 30 -8.82 7.73 21.83
CA ILE A 30 -10.17 7.42 21.35
C ILE A 30 -11.04 8.67 21.34
N GLU A 31 -10.93 9.52 22.36
CA GLU A 31 -11.69 10.77 22.44
C GLU A 31 -11.27 11.74 21.33
N ASP A 32 -9.96 11.92 21.09
CA ASP A 32 -9.47 12.73 19.97
C ASP A 32 -9.99 12.21 18.62
N LEU A 33 -9.99 10.89 18.41
CA LEU A 33 -10.53 10.29 17.19
C LEU A 33 -12.03 10.52 17.02
N LYS A 34 -12.81 10.52 18.10
CA LYS A 34 -14.24 10.82 18.07
C LYS A 34 -14.50 12.29 17.72
N GLU A 35 -13.70 13.20 18.27
CA GLU A 35 -13.80 14.63 18.00
C GLU A 35 -13.51 14.97 16.54
N ILE A 36 -12.41 14.46 15.98
CA ILE A 36 -11.97 14.85 14.63
C ILE A 36 -12.69 14.08 13.52
N ALA A 37 -13.26 12.91 13.78
CA ALA A 37 -13.95 12.11 12.77
C ALA A 37 -15.04 12.87 11.99
N PRO A 38 -16.02 13.54 12.63
CA PRO A 38 -17.04 14.30 11.92
C PRO A 38 -16.44 15.51 11.19
N MET A 39 -15.44 16.18 11.76
CA MET A 39 -14.75 17.32 11.14
C MET A 39 -14.07 16.92 9.82
N LEU A 40 -13.58 15.67 9.75
CA LEU A 40 -12.95 15.09 8.57
C LEU A 40 -13.94 14.36 7.64
N GLY A 41 -15.26 14.46 7.89
CA GLY A 41 -16.31 13.89 7.06
C GLY A 41 -16.53 12.38 7.23
N PHE A 42 -16.05 11.78 8.33
CA PHE A 42 -16.29 10.38 8.64
C PHE A 42 -17.52 10.22 9.54
N ALA A 43 -18.28 9.14 9.32
CA ALA A 43 -19.44 8.79 10.15
C ALA A 43 -19.08 8.40 11.61
N GLY A 44 -17.79 8.31 11.95
CA GLY A 44 -17.31 8.01 13.30
C GLY A 44 -15.82 7.64 13.34
N TYR A 45 -15.32 7.39 14.55
CA TYR A 45 -13.90 7.13 14.78
C TYR A 45 -13.40 5.81 14.15
N GLN A 46 -14.25 4.77 14.08
CA GLN A 46 -13.87 3.49 13.46
C GLN A 46 -13.61 3.60 11.94
N PRO A 47 -14.48 4.25 11.12
CA PRO A 47 -14.15 4.61 9.74
C PRO A 47 -12.87 5.43 9.59
N LEU A 48 -12.66 6.44 10.43
CA LEU A 48 -11.45 7.28 10.40
C LEU A 48 -10.19 6.45 10.68
N MET A 49 -10.19 5.65 11.74
CA MET A 49 -9.09 4.76 12.11
C MET A 49 -8.73 3.80 10.97
N ARG A 50 -9.73 3.17 10.32
CA ARG A 50 -9.49 2.32 9.14
C ARG A 50 -8.85 3.09 7.99
N SER A 51 -9.22 4.35 7.80
CA SER A 51 -8.63 5.22 6.78
C SER A 51 -7.15 5.50 7.08
N TYR A 52 -6.81 5.92 8.29
CA TYR A 52 -5.43 6.19 8.70
C TYR A 52 -4.53 4.96 8.58
N ILE A 53 -4.98 3.82 9.11
CA ILE A 53 -4.24 2.55 8.99
C ILE A 53 -4.04 2.19 7.51
N GLY A 54 -5.10 2.30 6.70
CA GLY A 54 -5.04 1.99 5.28
C GLY A 54 -4.10 2.90 4.49
N GLN A 55 -4.03 4.19 4.83
CA GLN A 55 -3.13 5.15 4.20
C GLN A 55 -1.67 4.87 4.56
N GLY A 56 -1.35 4.74 5.85
CA GLY A 56 -0.01 4.40 6.32
C GLY A 56 0.49 3.10 5.72
N LEU A 57 -0.34 2.06 5.77
CA LEU A 57 0.01 0.75 5.22
C LEU A 57 0.22 0.79 3.70
N ARG A 58 -0.56 1.57 2.94
CA ARG A 58 -0.32 1.71 1.49
C ARG A 58 1.02 2.39 1.20
N LYS A 59 1.38 3.43 1.96
CA LYS A 59 2.66 4.12 1.81
C LYS A 59 3.82 3.17 2.07
N ASP A 60 3.74 2.41 3.17
CA ASP A 60 4.79 1.44 3.51
C ASP A 60 4.85 0.26 2.54
N LEU A 61 3.71 -0.29 2.12
CA LEU A 61 3.67 -1.33 1.10
C LEU A 61 4.18 -0.84 -0.25
N SER A 62 4.00 0.44 -0.60
CA SER A 62 4.60 1.00 -1.82
C SER A 62 6.12 1.14 -1.66
N ARG A 63 6.59 1.62 -0.50
CA ARG A 63 8.01 1.77 -0.20
C ARG A 63 8.75 0.44 -0.17
N LEU A 64 8.14 -0.58 0.42
CA LEU A 64 8.69 -1.92 0.59
C LEU A 64 8.38 -2.85 -0.59
N GLY A 65 7.33 -2.54 -1.35
CA GLY A 65 6.78 -3.37 -2.42
C GLY A 65 7.09 -2.86 -3.83
N GLY A 66 7.62 -1.65 -4.01
CA GLY A 66 8.39 -1.33 -5.20
C GLY A 66 9.59 -2.27 -5.20
N SER A 67 9.68 -3.17 -6.17
CA SER A 67 10.78 -4.12 -6.17
C SER A 67 12.09 -3.32 -6.21
N GLN A 68 13.13 -3.73 -5.47
CA GLN A 68 14.48 -3.14 -5.65
C GLN A 68 14.87 -3.13 -7.14
N VAL A 69 14.33 -4.08 -7.90
CA VAL A 69 14.42 -4.22 -9.35
C VAL A 69 13.76 -3.04 -10.09
N GLU A 70 12.59 -2.55 -9.70
CA GLU A 70 11.96 -1.36 -10.29
C GLU A 70 12.75 -0.08 -9.98
N ALA A 71 13.20 0.08 -8.73
CA ALA A 71 14.02 1.23 -8.36
C ALA A 71 15.37 1.22 -9.12
N LEU A 72 15.96 0.03 -9.27
CA LEU A 72 17.17 -0.18 -10.07
C LEU A 72 16.91 0.07 -11.56
N THR A 73 15.79 -0.40 -12.09
CA THR A 73 15.36 -0.20 -13.49
C THR A 73 15.21 1.28 -13.81
N GLU A 74 14.53 2.05 -12.95
CA GLU A 74 14.44 3.50 -13.11
C GLU A 74 15.80 4.19 -13.03
N SER A 75 16.67 3.77 -12.10
CA SER A 75 18.01 4.33 -11.96
C SER A 75 18.85 4.09 -13.22
N LEU A 76 18.81 2.88 -13.79
CA LEU A 76 19.53 2.53 -15.02
C LEU A 76 19.00 3.30 -16.23
N ARG A 77 17.68 3.45 -16.36
CA ARG A 77 17.06 4.27 -17.42
C ARG A 77 17.53 5.72 -17.36
N ARG A 78 17.59 6.32 -16.16
CA ARG A 78 18.09 7.70 -15.97
C ARG A 78 19.58 7.85 -16.32
N GLN A 79 20.36 6.77 -16.23
CA GLN A 79 21.76 6.72 -16.65
C GLN A 79 21.93 6.46 -18.16
N GLY A 80 20.83 6.35 -18.92
CA GLY A 80 20.85 6.16 -20.36
C GLY A 80 20.99 4.71 -20.81
N VAL A 81 20.81 3.75 -19.91
CA VAL A 81 20.80 2.33 -20.27
C VAL A 81 19.53 2.03 -21.08
N PRO A 82 19.64 1.43 -22.28
CA PRO A 82 18.48 1.09 -23.09
C PRO A 82 17.55 0.07 -22.42
N ASP A 83 16.24 0.24 -22.60
CA ASP A 83 15.21 -0.65 -22.03
C ASP A 83 15.40 -2.12 -22.42
N GLU A 84 15.89 -2.40 -23.63
CA GLU A 84 16.18 -3.76 -24.08
C GLU A 84 17.25 -4.43 -23.23
N GLN A 85 18.32 -3.71 -22.86
CA GLN A 85 19.39 -4.25 -22.02
C GLN A 85 18.92 -4.48 -20.59
N ILE A 86 18.10 -3.57 -20.05
CA ILE A 86 17.52 -3.71 -18.71
C ILE A 86 16.57 -4.92 -18.67
N SER A 87 15.73 -5.08 -19.70
CA SER A 87 14.81 -6.21 -19.83
C SER A 87 15.54 -7.56 -19.91
N THR A 88 16.60 -7.63 -20.73
CA THR A 88 17.45 -8.83 -20.82
C THR A 88 18.11 -9.15 -19.49
N ALA A 89 18.69 -8.17 -18.80
CA ALA A 89 19.34 -8.37 -17.50
C ALA A 89 18.36 -8.87 -16.42
N ILE A 90 17.12 -8.35 -16.40
CA ILE A 90 16.06 -8.80 -15.48
C ILE A 90 15.65 -10.25 -15.79
N ALA A 91 15.52 -10.59 -17.08
CA ALA A 91 15.17 -11.93 -17.53
C ALA A 91 16.26 -12.95 -17.19
N GLU A 92 17.54 -12.61 -17.41
CA GLU A 92 18.69 -13.45 -17.06
C GLU A 92 18.81 -13.67 -15.54
N ALA A 93 18.54 -12.64 -14.74
CA ALA A 93 18.57 -12.73 -13.29
C ALA A 93 17.37 -13.48 -12.69
N GLY A 94 16.37 -13.87 -13.49
CA GLY A 94 15.15 -14.53 -13.02
C GLY A 94 14.26 -13.66 -12.13
N LEU A 95 14.45 -12.34 -12.18
CA LEU A 95 13.72 -11.37 -11.36
C LEU A 95 12.37 -11.06 -12.02
N LYS A 96 11.29 -11.01 -11.24
CA LYS A 96 9.97 -10.61 -11.72
C LYS A 96 9.71 -9.16 -11.36
N MET A 97 9.43 -8.33 -12.37
CA MET A 97 8.78 -7.04 -12.19
C MET A 97 7.39 -7.31 -11.60
N ALA A 98 7.10 -6.74 -10.42
CA ALA A 98 5.92 -7.06 -9.61
C ALA A 98 4.70 -6.18 -9.92
#